data_AF-A0A6P1ZL26-F1
#
_entry.id   AF-A0A6P1ZL26-F1
#
_cell.length_a   1.000
_cell.length_b   1.000
_cell.length_c   1.000
_cell.angle_alpha   90.00
_cell.angle_beta   90.00
_cell.angle_gamma   90.00
#
_symmetry.space_group_name_H-M   'P 1'
#
loop_
_entity.id
_entity.type
_entity.pdbx_description
1 polymer ?
#
loop_
_entity_poly.entity_id
_entity_poly.type
_entity_poly.pdbx_seq_one_letter_code
_entity_poly.pdbx_strand_id
1 'polypeptide(L)'
;MLRSIFHPRTISIALLALLPVAFVIAALTVFGQFFTQNLVFMPHVRPTFYAGMAGLTVGSVALVLAAIRLIRDWRSWWAAVSRLESWWLLHLWAYGFLAAAIVAGLCFEALFQNVVLTGTVFMGLYLAIHGVLALTLVYAPGSLSRPPRLLRPVDRVLSIVVGVIFVVEFGMTLHSQLFFTMVYWNESQASQQYIEQQMLLDNVYLGHKFNKNHFYDKEFVANSDGDFIINSITGSFGLGMVPLPYNFTSVAERELRAALKNDPAVGRVEVQNMGLPSAELHDLIRVYNNVSKPLHPDLTIYAAFLTNDLHVVEPEALRHSYYQNWRLYKFIDKLVSPYQQATPRIKIEHPLRLNSLRDVRMDGEGAPAVPDYVLDPSKEKPSLPEDIFIRRELQRLVVCQPERNNIQGIYDMYLGALKQLWTEARPNFIVVFIPDELQVNDELWNKLMSMVDDPSQFVRDYPQKRVGEFCKRNGIPYLDLLPALQEAQKKQHVYHLRDTHWNAWGNEVAGKAIAKKVLEFEGWKEAPPSETRNGASASATQ
;
A
#
# COMPACT_ATOMS: atom_id res chain seq x y z
N MET A 1 35.67 -19.46 12.46
CA MET A 1 34.88 -18.94 11.32
C MET A 1 34.11 -17.66 11.67
N LEU A 2 33.22 -17.64 12.67
CA LEU A 2 32.48 -16.41 13.05
C LEU A 2 33.40 -15.24 13.47
N ARG A 3 34.46 -15.49 14.27
CA ARG A 3 35.43 -14.44 14.64
C ARG A 3 36.17 -13.81 13.46
N SER A 4 36.37 -14.52 12.35
CA SER A 4 37.04 -13.96 11.16
C SER A 4 36.07 -13.18 10.26
N ILE A 5 34.79 -13.55 10.26
CA ILE A 5 33.73 -12.86 9.53
C ILE A 5 33.41 -11.51 10.19
N PHE A 6 33.32 -11.45 11.53
CA PHE A 6 33.07 -10.22 12.28
C PHE A 6 34.33 -9.43 12.64
N HIS A 7 35.48 -9.78 12.05
CA HIS A 7 36.69 -8.99 12.28
C HIS A 7 36.50 -7.60 11.63
N PRO A 8 36.75 -6.49 12.35
CA PRO A 8 36.52 -5.14 11.82
C PRO A 8 37.17 -4.86 10.45
N ARG A 9 38.33 -5.48 10.20
CA ARG A 9 39.02 -5.44 8.90
C ARG A 9 38.18 -6.05 7.77
N THR A 10 37.60 -7.22 7.99
CA THR A 10 36.80 -7.94 6.99
C THR A 10 35.56 -7.13 6.63
N ILE A 11 34.86 -6.60 7.64
CA ILE A 11 33.67 -5.75 7.46
C ILE A 11 34.03 -4.49 6.68
N SER A 12 35.12 -3.82 7.03
CA SER A 12 35.54 -2.58 6.38
C SER A 12 35.90 -2.80 4.91
N ILE A 13 36.61 -3.88 4.58
CA ILE A 13 36.93 -4.25 3.19
C ILE A 13 35.65 -4.49 2.37
N ALA A 14 34.67 -5.20 2.94
CA ALA A 14 33.40 -5.46 2.27
C ALA A 14 32.62 -4.15 2.03
N LEU A 15 32.54 -3.26 3.02
CA LEU A 15 31.89 -1.95 2.88
C LEU A 15 32.58 -1.07 1.83
N LEU A 16 33.91 -1.08 1.77
CA LEU A 16 34.69 -0.35 0.77
C LEU A 16 34.43 -0.81 -0.66
N ALA A 17 34.26 -2.12 -0.87
CA ALA A 17 33.94 -2.68 -2.17
C ALA A 17 32.54 -2.27 -2.66
N LEU A 18 31.60 -2.05 -1.74
CA LEU A 18 30.22 -1.63 -2.05
C LEU A 18 30.06 -0.12 -2.21
N LEU A 19 31.00 0.67 -1.69
CA LEU A 19 30.94 2.13 -1.63
C LEU A 19 30.73 2.82 -3.00
N PRO A 20 31.44 2.42 -4.08
CA PRO A 20 31.27 3.04 -5.39
C PRO A 20 29.87 2.82 -5.97
N VAL A 21 29.32 1.61 -5.78
CA VAL A 21 27.97 1.24 -6.24
C VAL A 21 26.92 2.00 -5.45
N ALA A 22 27.04 2.02 -4.12
CA ALA A 22 26.13 2.77 -3.26
C ALA A 22 26.15 4.28 -3.57
N PHE A 23 27.33 4.84 -3.83
CA PHE A 23 27.48 6.25 -4.19
C PHE A 23 26.83 6.57 -5.54
N VAL A 24 27.03 5.74 -6.57
CA VAL A 24 26.40 5.92 -7.89
C VAL A 24 24.88 5.84 -7.78
N ILE A 25 24.34 4.87 -7.05
CA ILE A 25 22.89 4.73 -6.84
C ILE A 25 22.34 5.95 -6.09
N ALA A 26 22.99 6.39 -5.01
CA ALA A 26 22.58 7.56 -4.25
C ALA A 26 22.63 8.83 -5.10
N ALA A 27 23.70 9.03 -5.88
CA ALA A 27 23.83 10.16 -6.79
C ALA A 27 22.75 10.15 -7.87
N LEU A 28 22.52 9.01 -8.55
CA LEU A 28 21.48 8.90 -9.57
C LEU A 28 20.08 9.14 -9.00
N THR A 29 19.81 8.66 -7.79
CA THR A 29 18.52 8.85 -7.11
C THR A 29 18.31 10.31 -6.73
N VAL A 30 19.31 10.93 -6.07
CA VAL A 30 19.26 12.33 -5.67
C VAL A 30 19.16 13.21 -6.91
N PHE A 31 20.05 13.08 -7.90
CA PHE A 31 20.03 13.95 -9.07
C PHE A 31 18.84 13.69 -10.01
N GLY A 32 18.43 12.43 -10.21
CA GLY A 32 17.32 12.09 -11.10
C GLY A 32 15.96 12.55 -10.58
N GLN A 33 15.66 12.28 -9.31
CA GLN A 33 14.36 12.64 -8.73
C GLN A 33 14.29 14.09 -8.26
N PHE A 34 15.40 14.67 -7.78
CA PHE A 34 15.40 16.04 -7.29
C PHE A 34 15.12 17.05 -8.41
N PHE A 35 15.79 16.91 -9.56
CA PHE A 35 15.63 17.84 -10.69
C PHE A 35 14.24 17.77 -11.33
N THR A 36 13.64 16.58 -11.37
CA THR A 36 12.31 16.39 -11.94
C THR A 36 11.19 16.92 -11.04
N GLN A 37 11.37 16.89 -9.71
CA GLN A 37 10.32 17.30 -8.77
C GLN A 37 10.44 18.74 -8.22
N ASN A 38 11.65 19.33 -8.16
CA ASN A 38 11.87 20.56 -7.38
C ASN A 38 12.16 21.84 -8.20
N LEU A 39 12.09 21.80 -9.54
CA LEU A 39 12.24 22.99 -10.39
C LEU A 39 11.22 24.10 -10.07
N VAL A 40 10.08 23.75 -9.45
CA VAL A 40 8.99 24.66 -9.10
C VAL A 40 9.25 25.45 -7.80
N PHE A 41 10.09 24.95 -6.88
CA PHE A 41 10.26 25.53 -5.52
C PHE A 41 11.51 26.43 -5.34
N MET A 42 12.29 26.66 -6.41
CA MET A 42 13.60 27.32 -6.33
C MET A 42 13.67 28.83 -5.95
N PRO A 43 12.63 29.68 -6.07
CA PRO A 43 12.82 31.13 -5.83
C PRO A 43 13.16 31.52 -4.38
N HIS A 44 12.76 30.74 -3.37
CA HIS A 44 12.77 31.19 -1.97
C HIS A 44 13.90 30.62 -1.09
N VAL A 45 14.79 29.75 -1.60
CA VAL A 45 15.68 28.93 -0.74
C VAL A 45 17.19 29.08 -1.05
N ARG A 46 17.58 30.14 -1.76
CA ARG A 46 18.86 30.23 -2.50
C ARG A 46 20.15 30.00 -1.66
N PRO A 47 20.46 30.73 -0.58
CA PRO A 47 21.83 30.72 -0.03
C PRO A 47 22.21 29.40 0.65
N THR A 48 21.34 28.87 1.50
CA THR A 48 21.59 27.63 2.25
C THR A 48 21.56 26.41 1.34
N PHE A 49 20.74 26.44 0.28
CA PHE A 49 20.70 25.38 -0.72
C PHE A 49 22.01 25.32 -1.52
N TYR A 50 22.52 26.48 -1.96
CA TYR A 50 23.82 26.53 -2.63
C TYR A 50 24.97 26.09 -1.73
N ALA A 51 24.94 26.38 -0.43
CA ALA A 51 25.92 25.87 0.53
C ALA A 51 25.86 24.34 0.65
N GLY A 52 24.65 23.75 0.73
CA GLY A 52 24.46 22.30 0.71
C GLY A 52 24.96 21.66 -0.58
N MET A 53 24.59 22.22 -1.73
CA MET A 53 25.06 21.75 -3.05
C MET A 53 26.58 21.88 -3.21
N ALA A 54 27.19 22.97 -2.75
CA ALA A 54 28.64 23.13 -2.75
C ALA A 54 29.32 22.07 -1.88
N GLY A 55 28.78 21.77 -0.70
CA GLY A 55 29.24 20.66 0.15
C GLY A 55 29.16 19.30 -0.55
N LEU A 56 28.03 19.02 -1.22
CA LEU A 56 27.84 17.80 -2.02
C LEU A 56 28.87 17.70 -3.14
N THR A 57 29.10 18.77 -3.89
CA THR A 57 30.07 18.80 -4.99
C THR A 57 31.50 18.60 -4.48
N VAL A 58 31.91 19.37 -3.46
CA VAL A 58 33.26 19.28 -2.89
C VAL A 58 33.51 17.88 -2.31
N GLY A 59 32.55 17.34 -1.56
CA GLY A 59 32.64 15.99 -1.00
C GLY A 59 32.73 14.90 -2.07
N SER A 60 31.92 15.01 -3.12
CA SER A 60 31.90 14.07 -4.24
C SER A 60 33.21 14.08 -5.02
N VAL A 61 33.75 15.27 -5.33
CA VAL A 61 35.04 15.42 -6.00
C VAL A 61 36.16 14.83 -5.14
N ALA A 62 36.16 15.12 -3.84
CA ALA A 62 37.15 14.56 -2.92
C ALA A 62 37.09 13.02 -2.86
N LEU A 63 35.90 12.43 -2.83
CA LEU A 63 35.71 10.97 -2.88
C LEU A 63 36.19 10.35 -4.19
N VAL A 64 35.91 10.99 -5.34
CA VAL A 64 36.38 10.52 -6.65
C VAL A 64 37.90 10.59 -6.73
N LEU A 65 38.51 11.68 -6.29
CA LEU A 65 39.98 11.82 -6.27
C LEU A 65 40.63 10.80 -5.34
N ALA A 66 40.04 10.57 -4.16
CA ALA A 66 40.48 9.53 -3.25
C ALA A 66 40.39 8.14 -3.89
N ALA A 67 39.28 7.83 -4.58
CA ALA A 67 39.08 6.55 -5.26
C ALA A 67 40.07 6.34 -6.43
N ILE A 68 40.29 7.33 -7.28
CA ILE A 68 41.25 7.27 -8.39
C ILE A 68 42.66 6.97 -7.85
N ARG A 69 43.08 7.68 -6.81
CA ARG A 69 44.39 7.48 -6.18
C ARG A 69 44.47 6.12 -5.50
N LEU A 70 43.41 5.68 -4.82
CA LEU A 70 43.35 4.35 -4.22
C LEU A 70 43.49 3.25 -5.26
N ILE A 71 42.83 3.37 -6.42
CA ILE A 71 42.95 2.42 -7.54
C ILE A 71 44.38 2.41 -8.10
N ARG A 72 44.95 3.59 -8.35
CA ARG A 72 46.30 3.74 -8.92
C ARG A 72 47.38 3.18 -8.01
N ASP A 73 47.26 3.39 -6.70
CA ASP A 73 48.33 3.14 -5.74
C ASP A 73 47.93 2.11 -4.67
N TRP A 74 46.98 1.23 -4.99
CA TRP A 74 46.31 0.36 -4.02
C TRP A 74 47.28 -0.52 -3.23
N ARG A 75 48.31 -1.07 -3.88
CA ARG A 75 49.30 -1.96 -3.24
C ARG A 75 50.15 -1.20 -2.21
N SER A 76 50.64 -0.01 -2.59
CA SER A 76 51.44 0.83 -1.70
C SER A 76 50.61 1.39 -0.55
N TRP A 77 49.38 1.80 -0.82
CA TRP A 77 48.46 2.26 0.21
C TRP A 77 48.09 1.13 1.17
N TRP A 78 47.79 -0.07 0.66
CA TRP A 78 47.51 -1.25 1.47
C TRP A 78 48.68 -1.62 2.39
N ALA A 79 49.91 -1.57 1.86
CA ALA A 79 51.12 -1.79 2.64
C ALA A 79 51.29 -0.72 3.73
N ALA A 80 51.02 0.55 3.44
CA ALA A 80 51.12 1.65 4.39
C ALA A 80 50.07 1.53 5.52
N VAL A 81 48.80 1.32 5.19
CA VAL A 81 47.71 1.14 6.15
C VAL A 81 47.95 -0.09 7.03
N SER A 82 48.44 -1.18 6.44
CA SER A 82 48.77 -2.41 7.17
C SER A 82 49.94 -2.23 8.15
N ARG A 83 50.99 -1.46 7.76
CA ARG A 83 52.16 -1.18 8.58
C ARG A 83 51.88 -0.18 9.71
N LEU A 84 51.03 0.81 9.46
CA LEU A 84 50.77 1.92 10.38
C LEU A 84 49.66 1.66 11.39
N GLU A 85 49.13 0.42 11.48
CA GLU A 85 47.97 0.07 12.32
C GLU A 85 46.75 1.00 12.14
N SER A 86 46.64 1.69 11.00
CA SER A 86 45.67 2.77 10.78
C SER A 86 44.25 2.27 10.43
N TRP A 87 43.97 1.01 10.75
CA TRP A 87 42.69 0.34 10.51
C TRP A 87 41.50 1.09 11.13
N TRP A 88 41.71 1.75 12.26
CA TRP A 88 40.68 2.51 12.94
C TRP A 88 40.14 3.70 12.12
N LEU A 89 40.96 4.33 11.27
CA LEU A 89 40.49 5.40 10.39
C LEU A 89 39.64 4.84 9.26
N LEU A 90 40.01 3.67 8.76
CA LEU A 90 39.23 2.95 7.76
C LEU A 90 37.87 2.56 8.34
N HIS A 91 37.86 2.13 9.60
CA HIS A 91 36.64 1.83 10.34
C HIS A 91 35.80 3.09 10.58
N LEU A 92 36.41 4.19 11.06
CA LEU A 92 35.73 5.47 11.27
C LEU A 92 35.10 5.98 9.97
N TRP A 93 35.81 5.84 8.86
CA TRP A 93 35.32 6.22 7.54
C TRP A 93 34.17 5.33 7.09
N ALA A 94 34.29 4.00 7.21
CA ALA A 94 33.25 3.05 6.85
C ALA A 94 32.00 3.14 7.74
N TYR A 95 32.15 3.33 9.06
CA TYR A 95 31.06 3.52 10.00
C TYR A 95 30.42 4.89 9.86
N GLY A 96 31.21 5.93 9.64
CA GLY A 96 30.67 7.24 9.29
C GLY A 96 29.84 7.15 8.01
N PHE A 97 30.34 6.43 7.00
CA PHE A 97 29.64 6.19 5.72
C PHE A 97 28.28 5.54 5.94
N LEU A 98 28.27 4.43 6.68
CA LEU A 98 27.05 3.72 7.00
C LEU A 98 26.09 4.55 7.87
N ALA A 99 26.60 5.17 8.93
CA ALA A 99 25.79 6.00 9.83
C ALA A 99 25.11 7.13 9.07
N ALA A 100 25.81 7.75 8.12
CA ALA A 100 25.20 8.78 7.30
C ALA A 100 24.35 8.26 6.17
N ALA A 101 24.58 7.07 5.62
CA ALA A 101 23.61 6.44 4.73
C ALA A 101 22.28 6.18 5.49
N ILE A 102 22.38 5.76 6.75
CA ILE A 102 21.22 5.59 7.65
C ILE A 102 20.58 6.95 7.96
N VAL A 103 21.34 7.95 8.42
CA VAL A 103 20.82 9.30 8.73
C VAL A 103 20.25 9.96 7.48
N ALA A 104 20.93 9.86 6.34
CA ALA A 104 20.43 10.31 5.04
C ALA A 104 19.07 9.68 4.76
N GLY A 105 18.94 8.37 4.90
CA GLY A 105 17.69 7.63 4.72
C GLY A 105 16.58 8.10 5.66
N LEU A 106 16.87 8.16 6.96
CA LEU A 106 15.92 8.57 8.01
C LEU A 106 15.51 10.04 7.86
N CYS A 107 16.46 10.92 7.54
CA CYS A 107 16.19 12.33 7.30
C CYS A 107 15.46 12.55 5.97
N PHE A 108 15.72 11.76 4.92
CA PHE A 108 14.97 11.88 3.67
C PHE A 108 13.46 11.76 3.88
N GLU A 109 13.04 10.90 4.82
CA GLU A 109 11.65 10.67 5.20
C GLU A 109 11.06 11.82 6.03
N ALA A 110 11.82 12.34 7.02
CA ALA A 110 11.37 13.44 7.87
C ALA A 110 11.31 14.80 7.14
N LEU A 111 12.14 14.98 6.10
CA LEU A 111 12.39 16.30 5.50
C LEU A 111 11.50 16.63 4.29
N PHE A 112 10.76 15.66 3.74
CA PHE A 112 9.82 15.90 2.65
C PHE A 112 8.60 16.74 3.06
N GLN A 113 8.34 16.91 4.36
CA GLN A 113 7.19 17.68 4.80
C GLN A 113 7.41 19.19 4.89
N ASN A 114 8.65 19.72 4.94
CA ASN A 114 8.95 21.17 4.86
C ASN A 114 10.44 21.55 4.89
N VAL A 115 11.37 20.59 4.76
CA VAL A 115 12.77 20.82 5.17
C VAL A 115 13.80 20.18 4.23
N VAL A 116 13.51 20.14 2.93
CA VAL A 116 14.48 19.75 1.88
C VAL A 116 15.81 20.51 2.05
N LEU A 117 15.75 21.78 2.45
CA LEU A 117 16.92 22.64 2.70
C LEU A 117 17.87 22.10 3.76
N THR A 118 17.35 21.69 4.92
CA THR A 118 18.18 21.20 6.02
C THR A 118 18.80 19.85 5.66
N GLY A 119 18.08 18.99 4.94
CA GLY A 119 18.63 17.75 4.41
C GLY A 119 19.80 17.95 3.47
N THR A 120 19.66 18.83 2.50
CA THR A 120 20.74 19.15 1.55
C THR A 120 21.96 19.73 2.25
N VAL A 121 21.77 20.57 3.27
CA VAL A 121 22.87 21.14 4.06
C VAL A 121 23.58 20.08 4.91
N PHE A 122 22.83 19.23 5.63
CA PHE A 122 23.43 18.15 6.42
C PHE A 122 24.16 17.15 5.54
N MET A 123 23.56 16.74 4.42
CA MET A 123 24.19 15.84 3.46
C MET A 123 25.44 16.46 2.84
N GLY A 124 25.39 17.75 2.50
CA GLY A 124 26.52 18.49 1.93
C GLY A 124 27.69 18.61 2.91
N LEU A 125 27.42 19.01 4.16
CA LEU A 125 28.43 19.08 5.22
C LEU A 125 29.05 17.72 5.50
N TYR A 126 28.20 16.70 5.55
CA TYR A 126 28.61 15.33 5.78
C TYR A 126 29.53 14.82 4.66
N LEU A 127 29.11 14.93 3.39
CA LEU A 127 29.93 14.50 2.25
C LEU A 127 31.25 15.26 2.17
N ALA A 128 31.27 16.55 2.54
CA ALA A 128 32.49 17.32 2.63
C ALA A 128 33.45 16.76 3.71
N ILE A 129 32.96 16.50 4.93
CA ILE A 129 33.75 15.90 6.02
C ILE A 129 34.29 14.53 5.60
N HIS A 130 33.47 13.70 4.96
CA HIS A 130 33.85 12.37 4.52
C HIS A 130 34.82 12.35 3.35
N GLY A 131 34.68 13.28 2.41
CA GLY A 131 35.64 13.51 1.34
C GLY A 131 37.00 13.92 1.90
N VAL A 132 37.03 14.82 2.88
CA VAL A 132 38.27 15.25 3.55
C VAL A 132 38.91 14.09 4.32
N LEU A 133 38.13 13.28 5.02
CA LEU A 133 38.63 12.09 5.72
C LEU A 133 39.20 11.05 4.73
N ALA A 134 38.52 10.82 3.60
CA ALA A 134 39.01 9.94 2.54
C ALA A 134 40.33 10.43 1.94
N LEU A 135 40.44 11.73 1.65
CA LEU A 135 41.69 12.33 1.17
C LEU A 135 42.79 12.23 2.21
N THR A 136 42.50 12.49 3.49
CA THR A 136 43.48 12.36 4.58
C THR A 136 43.99 10.92 4.71
N LEU A 137 43.10 9.94 4.61
CA LEU A 137 43.42 8.51 4.59
C LEU A 137 44.32 8.08 3.43
N VAL A 138 44.13 8.70 2.26
CA VAL A 138 44.85 8.34 1.03
C VAL A 138 46.19 9.08 0.92
N TYR A 139 46.24 10.36 1.28
CA TYR A 139 47.40 11.22 1.08
C TYR A 139 48.28 11.37 2.32
N ALA A 140 47.74 11.18 3.52
CA ALA A 140 48.46 11.34 4.78
C ALA A 140 48.15 10.21 5.79
N PRO A 141 48.33 8.92 5.43
CA PRO A 141 48.01 7.82 6.35
C PRO A 141 48.82 7.85 7.66
N GLY A 142 49.99 8.52 7.67
CA GLY A 142 50.86 8.63 8.83
C GLY A 142 50.41 9.64 9.90
N SER A 143 49.61 10.65 9.55
CA SER A 143 49.23 11.73 10.48
C SER A 143 48.25 11.29 11.58
N LEU A 144 47.67 10.09 11.46
CA LEU A 144 46.64 9.56 12.37
C LEU A 144 46.91 8.07 12.69
N SER A 145 48.18 7.69 12.81
CA SER A 145 48.63 6.29 12.88
C SER A 145 48.18 5.50 14.12
N ARG A 146 47.64 6.13 15.17
CA ARG A 146 47.09 5.40 16.33
C ARG A 146 45.78 6.01 16.81
N PRO A 147 44.73 5.19 17.00
CA PRO A 147 43.54 5.67 17.68
C PRO A 147 43.94 5.97 19.13
N PRO A 148 43.46 7.08 19.72
CA PRO A 148 43.47 7.25 21.16
C PRO A 148 43.04 5.95 21.82
N ARG A 149 43.77 5.48 22.84
CA ARG A 149 43.50 4.18 23.50
C ARG A 149 42.02 4.05 23.91
N LEU A 150 41.38 5.17 24.23
CA LEU A 150 39.97 5.30 24.61
C LEU A 150 38.97 5.02 23.47
N LEU A 151 39.35 5.16 22.19
CA LEU A 151 38.45 4.94 21.05
C LEU A 151 38.43 3.49 20.53
N ARG A 152 39.41 2.66 20.91
CA ARG A 152 39.49 1.26 20.46
C ARG A 152 38.31 0.40 20.93
N PRO A 153 37.81 0.53 22.18
CA PRO A 153 36.60 -0.18 22.59
C PRO A 153 35.37 0.29 21.82
N VAL A 154 35.24 1.60 21.60
CA VAL A 154 34.13 2.22 20.86
C VAL A 154 34.08 1.69 19.42
N ASP A 155 35.23 1.66 18.75
CA ASP A 155 35.38 1.12 17.39
C ASP A 155 34.91 -0.33 17.29
N ARG A 156 35.35 -1.19 18.22
CA ARG A 156 34.93 -2.60 18.27
C ARG A 156 33.43 -2.76 18.51
N VAL A 157 32.86 -1.97 19.44
CA VAL A 157 31.43 -2.01 19.72
C VAL A 157 30.63 -1.59 18.49
N LEU A 158 31.00 -0.48 17.84
CA LEU A 158 30.36 -0.03 16.60
C LEU A 158 30.46 -1.07 15.48
N SER A 159 31.64 -1.69 15.31
CA SER A 159 31.85 -2.78 14.34
C SER A 159 30.86 -3.93 14.54
N ILE A 160 30.70 -4.35 15.79
CA ILE A 160 29.83 -5.46 16.17
C ILE A 160 28.37 -5.08 15.95
N VAL A 161 27.95 -3.89 16.39
CA VAL A 161 26.57 -3.40 16.21
C VAL A 161 26.20 -3.35 14.72
N VAL A 162 27.06 -2.77 13.89
CA VAL A 162 26.87 -2.71 12.44
C VAL A 162 26.79 -4.11 11.83
N GLY A 163 27.73 -5.00 12.18
CA GLY A 163 27.73 -6.37 11.67
C GLY A 163 26.46 -7.14 12.06
N VAL A 164 25.97 -6.96 13.28
CA VAL A 164 24.71 -7.56 13.76
C VAL A 164 23.52 -7.03 12.98
N ILE A 165 23.40 -5.71 12.79
CA ILE A 165 22.31 -5.11 12.00
C ILE A 165 22.25 -5.70 10.59
N PHE A 166 23.39 -5.82 9.91
CA PHE A 166 23.45 -6.41 8.56
C PHE A 166 23.04 -7.88 8.54
N VAL A 167 23.53 -8.68 9.48
CA VAL A 167 23.20 -10.11 9.55
C VAL A 167 21.72 -10.32 9.86
N VAL A 168 21.17 -9.52 10.77
CA VAL A 168 19.75 -9.54 11.12
C VAL A 168 18.90 -9.13 9.91
N GLU A 169 19.21 -8.01 9.26
CA GLU A 169 18.49 -7.54 8.07
C GLU A 169 18.54 -8.54 6.93
N PHE A 170 19.72 -9.11 6.64
CA PHE A 170 19.88 -10.14 5.62
C PHE A 170 19.08 -11.40 5.95
N GLY A 171 19.15 -11.88 7.20
CA GLY A 171 18.40 -13.05 7.65
C GLY A 171 16.89 -12.84 7.55
N MET A 172 16.39 -11.66 7.94
CA MET A 172 14.99 -11.30 7.85
C MET A 172 14.54 -11.11 6.40
N THR A 173 15.39 -10.55 5.54
CA THR A 173 15.14 -10.43 4.10
C THR A 173 15.00 -11.81 3.47
N LEU A 174 15.96 -12.71 3.72
CA LEU A 174 15.93 -14.08 3.22
C LEU A 174 14.70 -14.83 3.73
N HIS A 175 14.40 -14.71 5.02
CA HIS A 175 13.17 -15.28 5.58
C HIS A 175 11.92 -14.72 4.89
N SER A 176 11.86 -13.42 4.61
CA SER A 176 10.69 -12.81 3.94
C SER A 176 10.49 -13.27 2.50
N GLN A 177 11.56 -13.73 1.83
CA GLN A 177 11.50 -14.27 0.46
C GLN A 177 11.12 -15.74 0.44
N LEU A 178 11.55 -16.51 1.46
CA LEU A 178 11.32 -17.95 1.55
C LEU A 178 10.01 -18.30 2.26
N PHE A 179 9.54 -17.43 3.16
CA PHE A 179 8.37 -17.68 3.99
C PHE A 179 7.49 -16.43 4.03
N PHE A 180 6.22 -16.62 3.68
CA PHE A 180 5.21 -15.62 3.95
C PHE A 180 5.06 -15.45 5.47
N THR A 181 5.27 -14.24 5.97
CA THR A 181 5.00 -13.90 7.37
C THR A 181 4.49 -12.48 7.49
N MET A 182 3.42 -12.31 8.26
CA MET A 182 2.85 -11.00 8.58
C MET A 182 3.84 -10.12 9.37
N VAL A 183 4.90 -10.68 9.97
CA VAL A 183 5.89 -9.95 10.79
C VAL A 183 6.70 -8.92 9.97
N TYR A 184 7.05 -9.24 8.72
CA TYR A 184 7.81 -8.35 7.82
C TYR A 184 6.94 -7.55 6.87
N TRP A 185 5.64 -7.71 7.04
CA TRP A 185 4.63 -7.16 6.19
C TRP A 185 4.24 -5.80 6.75
N ASN A 186 4.70 -4.72 6.12
CA ASN A 186 4.10 -3.42 6.37
C ASN A 186 2.79 -3.44 5.60
N GLU A 187 1.75 -3.87 6.29
CA GLU A 187 0.39 -3.85 5.79
C GLU A 187 0.09 -2.37 5.65
N SER A 188 -0.51 -1.98 4.51
CA SER A 188 -1.25 -0.72 4.47
C SER A 188 -2.05 -0.63 5.78
N GLN A 189 -2.22 0.57 6.35
CA GLN A 189 -2.99 0.72 7.60
C GLN A 189 -4.31 -0.06 7.56
N ALA A 190 -4.88 -0.26 6.37
CA ALA A 190 -6.04 -1.06 6.08
C ALA A 190 -6.02 -2.50 6.63
N SER A 191 -4.92 -3.23 6.47
CA SER A 191 -4.92 -4.66 6.76
C SER A 191 -4.58 -4.96 8.23
N GLN A 192 -3.83 -4.07 8.89
CA GLN A 192 -3.77 -4.01 10.36
C GLN A 192 -5.14 -3.67 10.97
N GLN A 193 -5.82 -2.64 10.43
CA GLN A 193 -7.16 -2.27 10.86
C GLN A 193 -8.17 -3.41 10.66
N TYR A 194 -8.02 -4.19 9.58
CA TYR A 194 -8.88 -5.33 9.32
C TYR A 194 -8.72 -6.41 10.40
N ILE A 195 -7.49 -6.81 10.70
CA ILE A 195 -7.21 -7.82 11.74
C ILE A 195 -7.72 -7.34 13.09
N GLU A 196 -7.51 -6.08 13.45
CA GLU A 196 -8.05 -5.49 14.68
C GLU A 196 -9.58 -5.56 14.70
N GLN A 197 -10.24 -5.17 13.61
CA GLN A 197 -11.70 -5.24 13.48
C GLN A 197 -12.23 -6.67 13.63
N GLN A 198 -11.56 -7.66 13.05
CA GLN A 198 -11.91 -9.09 13.19
C GLN A 198 -11.83 -9.56 14.65
N MET A 199 -10.73 -9.22 15.33
CA MET A 199 -10.52 -9.59 16.73
C MET A 199 -11.58 -8.97 17.65
N LEU A 200 -11.99 -7.73 17.37
CA LEU A 200 -13.02 -7.02 18.14
C LEU A 200 -14.42 -7.61 17.96
N LEU A 201 -14.68 -8.19 16.80
CA LEU A 201 -15.95 -8.80 16.43
C LEU A 201 -16.05 -10.28 16.83
N ASP A 202 -15.01 -10.86 17.45
CA ASP A 202 -14.91 -12.30 17.73
C ASP A 202 -15.18 -13.16 16.47
N ASN A 203 -14.76 -12.64 15.31
CA ASN A 203 -15.04 -13.22 13.99
C ASN A 203 -16.55 -13.43 13.69
N VAL A 204 -17.46 -12.63 14.23
CA VAL A 204 -18.88 -12.62 13.86
C VAL A 204 -19.36 -11.20 13.55
N TYR A 205 -19.94 -11.00 12.37
CA TYR A 205 -20.47 -9.71 11.92
C TYR A 205 -21.90 -9.84 11.40
N LEU A 206 -22.82 -9.02 11.91
CA LEU A 206 -24.25 -9.07 11.57
C LEU A 206 -24.82 -10.51 11.65
N GLY A 207 -24.34 -11.27 12.64
CA GLY A 207 -24.72 -12.65 12.91
C GLY A 207 -24.21 -13.70 11.91
N HIS A 208 -23.25 -13.35 11.05
CA HIS A 208 -22.54 -14.31 10.19
C HIS A 208 -21.06 -14.39 10.59
N LYS A 209 -20.54 -15.61 10.68
CA LYS A 209 -19.15 -15.87 11.06
C LYS A 209 -18.22 -15.69 9.85
N PHE A 210 -17.10 -15.01 10.02
CA PHE A 210 -16.08 -14.94 8.98
C PHE A 210 -15.52 -16.34 8.68
N ASN A 211 -15.16 -16.58 7.41
CA ASN A 211 -14.58 -17.86 6.99
C ASN A 211 -13.14 -18.05 7.53
N LYS A 212 -12.51 -19.20 7.28
CA LYS A 212 -11.15 -19.52 7.75
C LYS A 212 -10.07 -18.56 7.27
N ASN A 213 -10.33 -17.86 6.16
CA ASN A 213 -9.45 -16.84 5.58
C ASN A 213 -9.86 -15.43 6.03
N HIS A 214 -10.74 -15.34 7.04
CA HIS A 214 -11.27 -14.12 7.62
C HIS A 214 -12.06 -13.25 6.65
N PHE A 215 -12.72 -13.78 5.61
CA PHE A 215 -13.62 -12.98 4.76
C PHE A 215 -15.07 -13.06 5.24
N TYR A 216 -15.83 -11.97 5.03
CA TYR A 216 -17.26 -11.90 5.35
C TYR A 216 -18.09 -12.67 4.33
N ASP A 217 -17.93 -13.99 4.34
CA ASP A 217 -18.58 -14.90 3.41
C ASP A 217 -18.59 -16.34 3.98
N LYS A 218 -19.17 -17.28 3.22
CA LYS A 218 -18.99 -18.72 3.40
C LYS A 218 -17.56 -19.15 3.07
N GLU A 219 -17.24 -20.41 3.38
CA GLU A 219 -15.96 -21.01 3.02
C GLU A 219 -15.76 -21.02 1.51
N PHE A 220 -14.58 -20.58 1.08
CA PHE A 220 -14.25 -20.55 -0.34
C PHE A 220 -13.99 -21.96 -0.86
N VAL A 221 -14.63 -22.26 -1.98
CA VAL A 221 -14.48 -23.46 -2.78
C VAL A 221 -13.62 -23.16 -4.00
N ALA A 222 -12.75 -24.10 -4.36
CA ALA A 222 -12.07 -24.05 -5.65
C ALA A 222 -13.02 -24.53 -6.76
N ASN A 223 -12.82 -24.00 -7.96
CA ASN A 223 -13.58 -24.36 -9.14
C ASN A 223 -13.36 -25.84 -9.52
N SER A 224 -14.46 -26.54 -9.80
CA SER A 224 -14.54 -27.92 -10.27
C SER A 224 -15.39 -28.02 -11.54
N ASP A 225 -15.36 -29.17 -12.22
CA ASP A 225 -16.13 -29.38 -13.46
C ASP A 225 -17.63 -29.07 -13.29
N GLY A 226 -18.15 -28.16 -14.12
CA GLY A 226 -19.54 -27.73 -14.11
C GLY A 226 -19.84 -26.63 -13.08
N ASP A 227 -18.87 -26.15 -12.31
CA ASP A 227 -19.06 -24.95 -11.51
C ASP A 227 -19.00 -23.69 -12.39
N PHE A 228 -19.66 -22.63 -11.90
CA PHE A 228 -19.49 -21.26 -12.34
C PHE A 228 -19.15 -20.40 -11.12
N ILE A 229 -17.85 -20.23 -10.87
CA ILE A 229 -17.28 -19.56 -9.70
C ILE A 229 -16.84 -18.15 -10.08
N ILE A 230 -17.36 -17.16 -9.36
CA ILE A 230 -17.03 -15.75 -9.52
C ILE A 230 -16.35 -15.26 -8.26
N ASN A 231 -15.14 -14.71 -8.38
CA ASN A 231 -14.45 -14.09 -7.26
C ASN A 231 -14.63 -12.57 -7.31
N SER A 232 -15.30 -12.00 -6.31
CA SER A 232 -15.46 -10.56 -6.16
C SER A 232 -14.41 -10.02 -5.20
N ILE A 233 -13.38 -9.37 -5.73
CA ILE A 233 -12.39 -8.62 -4.95
C ILE A 233 -12.89 -7.17 -4.81
N THR A 234 -13.00 -6.70 -3.57
CA THR A 234 -13.57 -5.38 -3.26
C THR A 234 -13.01 -4.86 -1.94
N GLY A 235 -13.17 -3.56 -1.71
CA GLY A 235 -12.84 -2.94 -0.44
C GLY A 235 -13.95 -3.17 0.61
N SER A 236 -14.24 -2.10 1.34
CA SER A 236 -15.24 -2.09 2.44
C SER A 236 -16.68 -2.45 2.05
N PHE A 237 -17.05 -2.34 0.77
CA PHE A 237 -18.36 -2.77 0.28
C PHE A 237 -18.61 -4.27 0.39
N GLY A 238 -17.55 -5.09 0.38
CA GLY A 238 -17.71 -6.52 0.62
C GLY A 238 -18.10 -6.84 2.07
N LEU A 239 -17.66 -6.05 3.05
CA LEU A 239 -18.19 -6.14 4.41
C LEU A 239 -19.60 -5.52 4.49
N GLY A 240 -19.76 -4.29 4.01
CA GLY A 240 -21.02 -3.55 3.96
C GLY A 240 -21.66 -3.31 5.34
N MET A 241 -22.92 -2.86 5.34
CA MET A 241 -23.73 -2.55 6.54
C MET A 241 -25.01 -3.41 6.61
N VAL A 242 -25.07 -4.49 5.83
CA VAL A 242 -26.22 -5.37 5.71
C VAL A 242 -25.80 -6.82 5.97
N PRO A 243 -26.68 -7.67 6.55
CA PRO A 243 -26.37 -9.09 6.72
C PRO A 243 -26.01 -9.74 5.39
N LEU A 244 -25.10 -10.73 5.42
CA LEU A 244 -24.55 -11.39 4.23
C LEU A 244 -25.58 -11.69 3.11
N PRO A 245 -26.77 -12.27 3.37
CA PRO A 245 -27.76 -12.57 2.31
C PRO A 245 -28.26 -11.35 1.50
N TYR A 246 -28.10 -10.15 2.05
CA TYR A 246 -28.49 -8.88 1.44
C TYR A 246 -27.30 -8.11 0.86
N ASN A 247 -26.06 -8.59 1.04
CA ASN A 247 -24.89 -8.00 0.42
C ASN A 247 -24.96 -8.16 -1.11
N PHE A 248 -24.48 -7.18 -1.87
CA PHE A 248 -24.56 -7.16 -3.34
C PHE A 248 -23.98 -8.43 -4.00
N THR A 249 -22.97 -9.07 -3.39
CA THR A 249 -22.39 -10.34 -3.86
C THR A 249 -23.38 -11.50 -3.72
N SER A 250 -24.06 -11.60 -2.59
CA SER A 250 -25.12 -12.59 -2.34
C SER A 250 -26.36 -12.36 -3.19
N VAL A 251 -26.72 -11.09 -3.43
CA VAL A 251 -27.77 -10.74 -4.40
C VAL A 251 -27.39 -11.20 -5.79
N ALA A 252 -26.18 -10.89 -6.26
CA ALA A 252 -25.69 -11.33 -7.57
C ALA A 252 -25.68 -12.86 -7.69
N GLU A 253 -25.23 -13.58 -6.65
CA GLU A 253 -25.27 -15.05 -6.61
C GLU A 253 -26.70 -15.59 -6.80
N ARG A 254 -27.67 -15.02 -6.09
CA ARG A 254 -29.07 -15.43 -6.17
C ARG A 254 -29.67 -15.22 -7.56
N GLU A 255 -29.41 -14.06 -8.16
CA GLU A 255 -29.88 -13.72 -9.51
C GLU A 255 -29.25 -14.64 -10.57
N LEU A 256 -27.93 -14.90 -10.47
CA LEU A 256 -27.23 -15.80 -11.39
C LEU A 256 -27.70 -17.25 -11.25
N ARG A 257 -27.90 -17.73 -10.02
CA ARG A 257 -28.48 -19.07 -9.78
C ARG A 257 -29.87 -19.20 -10.40
N ALA A 258 -30.70 -18.19 -10.29
CA ALA A 258 -32.03 -18.20 -10.90
C ALA A 258 -31.94 -18.23 -12.44
N ALA A 259 -31.05 -17.42 -13.02
CA ALA A 259 -30.87 -17.34 -14.47
C ALA A 259 -30.26 -18.62 -15.09
N LEU A 260 -29.33 -19.28 -14.38
CA LEU A 260 -28.57 -20.43 -14.89
C LEU A 260 -29.12 -21.79 -14.43
N LYS A 261 -30.23 -21.81 -13.67
CA LYS A 261 -30.80 -23.03 -13.07
C LYS A 261 -31.05 -24.17 -14.08
N ASN A 262 -31.39 -23.84 -15.31
CA ASN A 262 -31.74 -24.80 -16.36
C ASN A 262 -30.61 -24.99 -17.39
N ASP A 263 -29.44 -24.40 -17.17
CA ASP A 263 -28.29 -24.59 -18.05
C ASP A 263 -27.62 -25.93 -17.71
N PRO A 264 -27.64 -26.93 -18.61
CA PRO A 264 -27.07 -28.24 -18.32
C PRO A 264 -25.54 -28.21 -18.18
N ALA A 265 -24.87 -27.13 -18.59
CA ALA A 265 -23.44 -26.94 -18.43
C ALA A 265 -23.06 -26.39 -17.04
N VAL A 266 -24.02 -25.91 -16.25
CA VAL A 266 -23.78 -25.25 -14.96
C VAL A 266 -24.44 -26.04 -13.83
N GLY A 267 -23.64 -26.78 -13.08
CA GLY A 267 -24.06 -27.50 -11.88
C GLY A 267 -24.19 -26.61 -10.65
N ARG A 268 -23.21 -25.74 -10.40
CA ARG A 268 -23.19 -24.85 -9.23
C ARG A 268 -22.74 -23.45 -9.62
N VAL A 269 -23.44 -22.44 -9.09
CA VAL A 269 -23.04 -21.03 -9.22
C VAL A 269 -22.67 -20.50 -7.84
N GLU A 270 -21.49 -19.89 -7.72
CA GLU A 270 -21.08 -19.18 -6.50
C GLU A 270 -20.45 -17.82 -6.80
N VAL A 271 -20.78 -16.81 -5.99
CA VAL A 271 -20.09 -15.53 -5.97
C VAL A 271 -19.38 -15.39 -4.63
N GLN A 272 -18.05 -15.48 -4.65
CA GLN A 272 -17.20 -15.47 -3.45
C GLN A 272 -16.79 -14.03 -3.13
N ASN A 273 -17.20 -13.54 -1.97
CA ASN A 273 -16.97 -12.19 -1.49
C ASN A 273 -15.60 -12.08 -0.79
N MET A 274 -14.62 -11.55 -1.51
CA MET A 274 -13.25 -11.33 -1.01
C MET A 274 -13.05 -9.89 -0.59
N GLY A 275 -14.05 -9.33 0.09
CA GLY A 275 -14.06 -7.96 0.58
C GLY A 275 -13.07 -7.71 1.71
N LEU A 276 -12.21 -6.69 1.53
CA LEU A 276 -11.28 -6.25 2.55
C LEU A 276 -11.52 -4.75 2.86
N PRO A 277 -12.18 -4.41 3.98
CA PRO A 277 -12.32 -3.04 4.46
C PRO A 277 -11.02 -2.25 4.46
N SER A 278 -11.12 -0.99 4.08
CA SER A 278 -10.00 -0.06 3.94
C SER A 278 -8.95 -0.46 2.88
N ALA A 279 -9.07 -1.61 2.22
CA ALA A 279 -8.08 -2.06 1.25
C ALA A 279 -8.02 -1.16 0.03
N GLU A 280 -6.80 -0.94 -0.45
CA GLU A 280 -6.55 -0.24 -1.69
C GLU A 280 -6.36 -1.22 -2.85
N LEU A 281 -6.32 -0.72 -4.09
CA LEU A 281 -6.12 -1.56 -5.27
C LEU A 281 -4.84 -2.41 -5.19
N HIS A 282 -3.77 -1.92 -4.56
CA HIS A 282 -2.54 -2.69 -4.38
C HIS A 282 -2.71 -3.87 -3.41
N ASP A 283 -3.56 -3.73 -2.38
CA ASP A 283 -3.94 -4.82 -1.48
C ASP A 283 -4.84 -5.83 -2.20
N LEU A 284 -5.77 -5.34 -3.02
CA LEU A 284 -6.67 -6.19 -3.80
C LEU A 284 -5.93 -7.00 -4.88
N ILE A 285 -4.84 -6.48 -5.46
CA ILE A 285 -3.94 -7.28 -6.32
C ILE A 285 -3.31 -8.44 -5.54
N ARG A 286 -3.03 -8.27 -4.25
CA ARG A 286 -2.49 -9.35 -3.41
C ARG A 286 -3.58 -10.36 -3.04
N VAL A 287 -4.78 -9.90 -2.71
CA VAL A 287 -5.94 -10.78 -2.51
C VAL A 287 -6.18 -11.60 -3.78
N TYR A 288 -6.10 -10.96 -4.95
CA TYR A 288 -6.19 -11.67 -6.22
C TYR A 288 -5.12 -12.76 -6.34
N ASN A 289 -3.84 -12.42 -6.18
CA ASN A 289 -2.75 -13.37 -6.39
C ASN A 289 -2.69 -14.51 -5.37
N ASN A 290 -3.06 -14.27 -4.11
CA ASN A 290 -2.87 -15.24 -3.02
C ASN A 290 -4.15 -15.98 -2.62
N VAL A 291 -5.33 -15.44 -2.94
CA VAL A 291 -6.63 -16.02 -2.55
C VAL A 291 -7.48 -16.34 -3.78
N SER A 292 -7.74 -15.36 -4.64
CA SER A 292 -8.63 -15.56 -5.80
C SER A 292 -8.04 -16.52 -6.83
N LYS A 293 -6.83 -16.23 -7.30
CA LYS A 293 -6.18 -16.96 -8.40
C LYS A 293 -5.98 -18.46 -8.09
N PRO A 294 -5.57 -18.88 -6.87
CA PRO A 294 -5.49 -20.29 -6.51
C PRO A 294 -6.83 -21.05 -6.52
N LEU A 295 -7.97 -20.34 -6.45
CA LEU A 295 -9.30 -20.96 -6.50
C LEU A 295 -9.80 -21.18 -7.94
N HIS A 296 -9.04 -20.73 -8.94
CA HIS A 296 -9.33 -20.90 -10.37
C HIS A 296 -10.74 -20.42 -10.79
N PRO A 297 -11.15 -19.17 -10.45
CA PRO A 297 -12.49 -18.68 -10.79
C PRO A 297 -12.71 -18.60 -12.30
N ASP A 298 -13.95 -18.81 -12.74
CA ASP A 298 -14.37 -18.58 -14.12
C ASP A 298 -14.41 -17.10 -14.46
N LEU A 299 -14.61 -16.24 -13.46
CA LEU A 299 -14.62 -14.79 -13.59
C LEU A 299 -14.10 -14.10 -12.32
N THR A 300 -13.25 -13.10 -12.50
CA THR A 300 -12.89 -12.17 -11.41
C THR A 300 -13.59 -10.83 -11.61
N ILE A 301 -14.25 -10.34 -10.56
CA ILE A 301 -14.85 -9.01 -10.51
C ILE A 301 -14.03 -8.15 -9.55
N TYR A 302 -13.49 -7.02 -10.04
CA TYR A 302 -12.99 -5.96 -9.17
C TYR A 302 -14.07 -4.91 -8.96
N ALA A 303 -14.62 -4.82 -7.75
CA ALA A 303 -15.58 -3.79 -7.39
C ALA A 303 -14.84 -2.56 -6.82
N ALA A 304 -14.63 -1.56 -7.68
CA ALA A 304 -13.80 -0.40 -7.45
C ALA A 304 -14.61 0.75 -6.82
N PHE A 305 -14.30 1.11 -5.57
CA PHE A 305 -14.91 2.28 -4.95
C PHE A 305 -14.11 3.52 -5.31
N LEU A 306 -14.46 4.13 -6.44
CA LEU A 306 -13.58 5.08 -7.12
C LEU A 306 -13.18 6.28 -6.27
N THR A 307 -14.04 6.76 -5.37
CA THR A 307 -13.62 7.85 -4.49
C THR A 307 -12.60 7.34 -3.47
N ASN A 308 -12.88 6.28 -2.72
CA ASN A 308 -11.96 5.73 -1.72
C ASN A 308 -10.64 5.21 -2.30
N ASP A 309 -10.70 4.44 -3.38
CA ASP A 309 -9.54 3.74 -3.96
C ASP A 309 -8.56 4.72 -4.65
N LEU A 310 -9.03 5.92 -5.00
CA LEU A 310 -8.19 7.01 -5.54
C LEU A 310 -7.57 7.88 -4.43
N HIS A 311 -8.25 8.12 -3.31
CA HIS A 311 -7.78 9.03 -2.25
C HIS A 311 -6.51 8.57 -1.55
N VAL A 312 -6.28 7.27 -1.43
CA VAL A 312 -5.15 6.74 -0.65
C VAL A 312 -3.86 6.58 -1.49
N VAL A 313 -3.94 6.88 -2.80
CA VAL A 313 -2.75 6.97 -3.67
C VAL A 313 -2.05 8.34 -3.55
N GLU A 314 -2.54 9.24 -2.69
CA GLU A 314 -1.81 10.45 -2.25
C GLU A 314 -0.55 10.06 -1.43
N PRO A 315 0.43 10.98 -1.22
CA PRO A 315 1.85 10.69 -1.19
C PRO A 315 2.39 9.75 -0.09
N GLU A 316 1.59 9.07 0.72
CA GLU A 316 2.11 7.95 1.53
C GLU A 316 2.72 6.86 0.64
N ALA A 317 2.09 6.51 -0.48
CA ALA A 317 2.67 5.64 -1.51
C ALA A 317 4.02 6.16 -2.06
N LEU A 318 4.16 7.47 -2.23
CA LEU A 318 5.37 8.16 -2.70
C LEU A 318 6.36 8.53 -1.57
N ARG A 319 5.97 8.41 -0.30
CA ARG A 319 6.78 8.65 0.91
C ARG A 319 7.52 7.38 1.35
N HIS A 320 7.27 6.24 0.70
CA HIS A 320 7.98 4.99 1.00
C HIS A 320 9.45 5.10 0.61
N SER A 321 10.30 5.44 1.58
CA SER A 321 11.75 5.43 1.43
C SER A 321 12.27 3.99 1.19
N TYR A 322 13.39 3.85 0.49
CA TYR A 322 14.05 2.55 0.30
C TYR A 322 14.38 1.82 1.62
N TYR A 323 14.42 2.53 2.76
CA TYR A 323 14.73 1.99 4.09
C TYR A 323 13.51 1.44 4.83
N GLN A 324 12.29 1.91 4.53
CA GLN A 324 11.08 1.26 5.02
C GLN A 324 10.93 -0.17 4.49
N ASN A 325 11.72 -0.60 3.49
CA ASN A 325 11.82 -1.99 3.08
C ASN A 325 12.77 -2.85 3.94
N TRP A 326 13.54 -2.24 4.84
CA TRP A 326 14.36 -2.98 5.79
C TRP A 326 13.45 -3.74 6.76
N ARG A 327 13.60 -5.06 6.78
CA ARG A 327 12.78 -5.94 7.60
C ARG A 327 12.99 -5.71 9.08
N LEU A 328 14.21 -5.32 9.49
CA LEU A 328 14.52 -4.97 10.88
C LEU A 328 13.77 -3.71 11.32
N TYR A 329 13.69 -2.69 10.47
CA TYR A 329 12.89 -1.50 10.76
C TYR A 329 11.41 -1.86 10.89
N LYS A 330 10.84 -2.60 9.92
CA LYS A 330 9.44 -3.06 9.97
C LYS A 330 9.12 -3.84 11.25
N PHE A 331 10.04 -4.70 11.66
CA PHE A 331 9.90 -5.49 12.88
C PHE A 331 9.94 -4.62 14.15
N ILE A 332 10.91 -3.71 14.25
CA ILE A 332 11.02 -2.79 15.40
C ILE A 332 9.82 -1.85 15.44
N ASP A 333 9.42 -1.29 14.31
CA ASP A 333 8.24 -0.45 14.20
C ASP A 333 7.00 -1.21 14.69
N LYS A 334 6.79 -2.47 14.30
CA LYS A 334 5.68 -3.28 14.84
C LYS A 334 5.78 -3.59 16.33
N LEU A 335 6.98 -3.72 16.89
CA LEU A 335 7.15 -3.92 18.33
C LEU A 335 6.87 -2.66 19.14
N VAL A 336 7.14 -1.48 18.57
CA VAL A 336 7.12 -0.19 19.28
C VAL A 336 5.87 0.64 18.96
N SER A 337 5.34 0.54 17.74
CA SER A 337 4.17 1.28 17.24
C SER A 337 2.90 1.06 18.08
N PRO A 338 2.58 -0.16 18.57
CA PRO A 338 1.47 -0.35 19.52
C PRO A 338 1.59 0.47 20.81
N TYR A 339 2.82 0.85 21.19
CA TYR A 339 3.09 1.62 22.41
C TYR A 339 3.22 3.13 22.14
N GLN A 340 3.49 3.55 20.90
CA GLN A 340 3.64 4.96 20.54
C GLN A 340 2.35 5.57 19.98
N GLN A 341 1.45 4.78 19.41
CA GLN A 341 0.23 5.27 18.77
C GLN A 341 -1.01 5.11 19.67
N ALA A 342 -0.98 5.68 20.88
CA ALA A 342 -2.21 5.92 21.64
C ALA A 342 -3.14 6.97 20.98
N THR A 343 -2.68 7.62 19.90
CA THR A 343 -3.54 8.45 19.03
C THR A 343 -3.03 8.40 17.58
N PRO A 344 -3.82 7.91 16.61
CA PRO A 344 -3.44 7.98 15.20
C PRO A 344 -3.31 9.45 14.74
N ARG A 345 -2.28 9.76 13.94
CA ARG A 345 -1.94 11.13 13.48
C ARG A 345 -2.98 11.75 12.53
N ILE A 346 -3.87 10.94 11.99
CA ILE A 346 -5.19 11.39 11.57
C ILE A 346 -6.13 10.82 12.64
N LYS A 347 -6.82 11.68 13.42
CA LYS A 347 -8.04 11.25 14.11
C LYS A 347 -9.08 10.89 13.04
N ILE A 348 -8.91 9.76 12.38
CA ILE A 348 -10.08 9.00 11.94
C ILE A 348 -10.65 8.56 13.28
N GLU A 349 -11.88 8.99 13.57
CA GLU A 349 -12.62 8.61 14.76
C GLU A 349 -13.03 7.12 14.68
N HIS A 350 -12.03 6.24 14.50
CA HIS A 350 -12.08 4.80 14.68
C HIS A 350 -12.85 4.39 15.96
N PRO A 351 -12.72 5.07 17.13
CA PRO A 351 -13.54 4.73 18.29
C PRO A 351 -15.06 4.86 18.05
N LEU A 352 -15.54 5.74 17.16
CA LEU A 352 -16.97 5.82 16.86
C LEU A 352 -17.46 4.60 16.07
N ARG A 353 -16.67 4.12 15.10
CA ARG A 353 -17.01 2.90 14.33
C ARG A 353 -16.84 1.62 15.15
N LEU A 354 -15.81 1.55 15.99
CA LEU A 354 -15.61 0.44 16.93
C LEU A 354 -16.76 0.30 17.93
N ASN A 355 -17.24 1.44 18.47
CA ASN A 355 -18.37 1.43 19.38
C ASN A 355 -19.67 1.06 18.66
N SER A 356 -19.90 1.56 17.44
CA SER A 356 -21.07 1.17 16.63
C SER A 356 -21.02 -0.30 16.18
N LEU A 357 -19.84 -0.88 15.96
CA LEU A 357 -19.69 -2.29 15.59
C LEU A 357 -20.02 -3.25 16.75
N ARG A 358 -19.80 -2.83 18.00
CA ARG A 358 -20.24 -3.60 19.18
C ARG A 358 -21.76 -3.68 19.29
N ASP A 359 -22.46 -2.62 18.93
CA ASP A 359 -23.94 -2.56 18.94
C ASP A 359 -24.57 -3.45 17.86
N VAL A 360 -23.78 -3.85 16.86
CA VAL A 360 -24.20 -4.71 15.74
C VAL A 360 -23.90 -6.20 16.01
N ARG A 361 -23.25 -6.50 17.14
CA ARG A 361 -22.98 -7.86 17.59
C ARG A 361 -24.30 -8.54 17.98
N MET A 362 -24.71 -9.55 17.20
CA MET A 362 -25.82 -10.42 17.56
C MET A 362 -25.28 -11.60 18.36
N ASP A 363 -25.19 -11.41 19.68
CA ASP A 363 -24.87 -12.48 20.62
C ASP A 363 -26.09 -13.41 20.80
N GLY A 364 -26.03 -14.62 20.24
CA GLY A 364 -27.05 -15.64 20.49
C GLY A 364 -26.90 -16.89 19.65
N GLU A 365 -27.17 -18.06 20.25
CA GLU A 365 -27.39 -19.30 19.50
C GLU A 365 -28.75 -19.24 18.82
N GLY A 366 -28.76 -18.80 17.56
CA GLY A 366 -29.94 -18.71 16.70
C GLY A 366 -29.62 -18.01 15.39
N ALA A 367 -30.41 -18.24 14.34
CA ALA A 367 -30.28 -17.43 13.12
C ALA A 367 -30.54 -15.96 13.50
N PRO A 368 -29.60 -15.04 13.25
CA PRO A 368 -29.75 -13.64 13.62
C PRO A 368 -31.02 -13.07 13.01
N ALA A 369 -31.84 -12.41 13.83
CA ALA A 369 -33.05 -11.76 13.34
C ALA A 369 -32.65 -10.64 12.36
N VAL A 370 -33.15 -10.70 11.12
CA VAL A 370 -32.87 -9.67 10.12
C VAL A 370 -33.19 -8.30 10.71
N PRO A 371 -32.22 -7.36 10.80
CA PRO A 371 -32.49 -6.07 11.37
C PRO A 371 -33.63 -5.36 10.65
N ASP A 372 -34.52 -4.73 11.39
CA ASP A 372 -35.68 -4.02 10.85
C ASP A 372 -35.33 -3.03 9.71
N TYR A 373 -34.18 -2.36 9.82
CA TYR A 373 -33.71 -1.38 8.83
C TYR A 373 -33.39 -1.99 7.45
N VAL A 374 -33.18 -3.31 7.37
CA VAL A 374 -32.98 -4.03 6.11
C VAL A 374 -34.28 -4.06 5.30
N LEU A 375 -35.43 -4.14 5.98
CA LEU A 375 -36.75 -4.21 5.35
C LEU A 375 -37.42 -2.83 5.26
N ASP A 376 -37.10 -1.93 6.19
CA ASP A 376 -37.67 -0.60 6.28
C ASP A 376 -36.55 0.44 6.53
N PRO A 377 -36.06 1.09 5.46
CA PRO A 377 -35.00 2.10 5.55
C PRO A 377 -35.34 3.29 6.45
N SER A 378 -36.61 3.54 6.78
CA SER A 378 -36.99 4.61 7.70
C SER A 378 -36.57 4.34 9.14
N LYS A 379 -36.23 3.08 9.46
CA LYS A 379 -35.73 2.65 10.77
C LYS A 379 -34.20 2.68 10.87
N GLU A 380 -33.51 3.11 9.83
CA GLU A 380 -32.06 3.27 9.85
C GLU A 380 -31.64 4.31 10.90
N LYS A 381 -30.61 3.95 11.67
CA LYS A 381 -29.92 4.89 12.53
C LYS A 381 -28.70 5.41 11.78
N PRO A 382 -28.35 6.68 11.97
CA PRO A 382 -27.17 7.23 11.33
C PRO A 382 -25.89 6.52 11.81
N SER A 383 -25.05 6.04 10.90
CA SER A 383 -23.75 5.46 11.25
C SER A 383 -22.78 6.51 11.83
N LEU A 384 -22.85 7.73 11.32
CA LEU A 384 -21.96 8.83 11.72
C LEU A 384 -22.75 10.08 12.15
N PRO A 385 -22.22 10.85 13.12
CA PRO A 385 -22.63 12.24 13.31
C PRO A 385 -22.53 13.02 12.00
N GLU A 386 -23.45 13.97 11.80
CA GLU A 386 -23.60 14.67 10.53
C GLU A 386 -22.35 15.46 10.13
N ASP A 387 -21.71 16.13 11.09
CA ASP A 387 -20.48 16.89 10.87
C ASP A 387 -19.30 16.01 10.44
N ILE A 388 -19.21 14.80 11.01
CA ILE A 388 -18.21 13.80 10.65
C ILE A 388 -18.47 13.22 9.26
N PHE A 389 -19.72 12.89 8.97
CA PHE A 389 -20.14 12.44 7.64
C PHE A 389 -19.82 13.49 6.57
N ILE A 390 -20.25 14.74 6.77
CA ILE A 390 -20.00 15.84 5.84
C ILE A 390 -18.51 16.09 5.66
N ARG A 391 -17.71 16.05 6.73
CA ARG A 391 -16.24 16.19 6.62
C ARG A 391 -15.63 15.11 5.75
N ARG A 392 -16.09 13.85 5.89
CA ARG A 392 -15.62 12.73 5.09
C ARG A 392 -16.00 12.91 3.62
N GLU A 393 -17.23 13.31 3.32
CA GLU A 393 -17.67 13.59 1.95
C GLU A 393 -16.91 14.76 1.32
N LEU A 394 -16.64 15.83 2.08
CA LEU A 394 -15.79 16.95 1.62
C LEU A 394 -14.36 16.52 1.29
N GLN A 395 -13.76 15.66 2.12
CA GLN A 395 -12.45 15.06 1.82
C GLN A 395 -12.52 14.28 0.50
N ARG A 396 -13.66 13.64 0.22
CA ARG A 396 -13.80 12.82 -0.96
C ARG A 396 -14.03 13.57 -2.27
N LEU A 397 -14.45 14.84 -2.20
CA LEU A 397 -14.61 15.69 -3.38
C LEU A 397 -13.31 15.95 -4.14
N VAL A 398 -12.14 15.75 -3.51
CA VAL A 398 -10.83 16.01 -4.13
C VAL A 398 -10.69 15.29 -5.47
N VAL A 399 -11.20 14.06 -5.60
CA VAL A 399 -11.11 13.29 -6.85
C VAL A 399 -12.10 13.73 -7.92
N CYS A 400 -13.02 14.63 -7.58
CA CYS A 400 -13.96 15.25 -8.49
C CYS A 400 -13.44 16.60 -9.04
N GLN A 401 -12.22 17.03 -8.71
CA GLN A 401 -11.63 18.29 -9.19
C GLN A 401 -10.64 18.02 -10.35
N PRO A 402 -11.05 18.03 -11.63
CA PRO A 402 -10.17 17.68 -12.75
C PRO A 402 -8.94 18.59 -12.91
N GLU A 403 -9.08 19.87 -12.55
CA GLU A 403 -8.03 20.90 -12.70
C GLU A 403 -7.10 21.00 -11.48
N ARG A 404 -7.34 20.19 -10.43
CA ARG A 404 -6.50 20.24 -9.22
C ARG A 404 -5.08 19.77 -9.51
N ASN A 405 -4.11 20.57 -9.11
CA ASN A 405 -2.69 20.19 -9.15
C ASN A 405 -2.48 18.90 -8.37
N ASN A 406 -1.89 17.86 -8.99
CA ASN A 406 -1.65 16.49 -8.51
C ASN A 406 -2.70 15.43 -8.87
N ILE A 407 -3.93 15.81 -9.24
CA ILE A 407 -5.00 14.83 -9.39
C ILE A 407 -4.74 13.86 -10.55
N GLN A 408 -4.15 14.34 -11.63
CA GLN A 408 -3.81 13.52 -12.80
C GLN A 408 -2.80 12.43 -12.42
N GLY A 409 -1.81 12.74 -11.57
CA GLY A 409 -0.84 11.76 -11.08
C GLY A 409 -1.48 10.66 -10.23
N ILE A 410 -2.49 11.00 -9.42
CA ILE A 410 -3.27 10.03 -8.63
C ILE A 410 -4.01 9.07 -9.56
N TYR A 411 -4.70 9.61 -10.58
CA TYR A 411 -5.35 8.78 -11.60
C TYR A 411 -4.33 7.92 -12.35
N ASP A 412 -3.19 8.47 -12.77
CA ASP A 412 -2.20 7.70 -13.53
C ASP A 412 -1.64 6.52 -12.72
N MET A 413 -1.39 6.69 -11.42
CA MET A 413 -0.99 5.61 -10.53
C MET A 413 -2.07 4.54 -10.39
N TYR A 414 -3.31 4.95 -10.13
CA TYR A 414 -4.45 4.02 -10.02
C TYR A 414 -4.69 3.25 -11.34
N LEU A 415 -4.69 3.95 -12.47
CA LEU A 415 -4.89 3.35 -13.80
C LEU A 415 -3.74 2.40 -14.16
N GLY A 416 -2.51 2.68 -13.72
CA GLY A 416 -1.37 1.78 -13.82
C GLY A 416 -1.59 0.48 -13.04
N ALA A 417 -2.02 0.58 -11.78
CA ALA A 417 -2.35 -0.59 -10.96
C ALA A 417 -3.56 -1.38 -11.50
N LEU A 418 -4.58 -0.69 -12.01
CA LEU A 418 -5.74 -1.34 -12.64
C LEU A 418 -5.33 -2.12 -13.88
N LYS A 419 -4.44 -1.57 -14.70
CA LYS A 419 -3.87 -2.26 -15.85
C LYS A 419 -3.09 -3.50 -15.46
N GLN A 420 -2.31 -3.43 -14.37
CA GLN A 420 -1.60 -4.58 -13.84
C GLN A 420 -2.58 -5.69 -13.45
N LEU A 421 -3.58 -5.38 -12.61
CA LEU A 421 -4.58 -6.34 -12.17
C LEU A 421 -5.31 -6.99 -13.36
N TRP A 422 -5.75 -6.19 -14.34
CA TRP A 422 -6.38 -6.69 -15.55
C TRP A 422 -5.45 -7.62 -16.35
N THR A 423 -4.16 -7.26 -16.49
CA THR A 423 -3.19 -8.08 -17.22
C THR A 423 -2.98 -9.44 -16.56
N GLU A 424 -3.04 -9.49 -15.23
CA GLU A 424 -2.92 -10.71 -14.43
C GLU A 424 -4.21 -11.57 -14.46
N ALA A 425 -5.39 -10.94 -14.52
CA ALA A 425 -6.69 -11.60 -14.40
C ALA A 425 -7.42 -11.90 -15.73
N ARG A 426 -6.94 -11.37 -16.86
CA ARG A 426 -7.51 -11.63 -18.18
C ARG A 426 -7.41 -13.12 -18.57
N PRO A 427 -8.32 -13.66 -19.41
CA PRO A 427 -9.39 -12.94 -20.12
C PRO A 427 -10.64 -12.65 -19.28
N ASN A 428 -10.82 -13.31 -18.14
CA ASN A 428 -12.08 -13.30 -17.41
C ASN A 428 -12.08 -12.29 -16.26
N PHE A 429 -12.17 -11.02 -16.62
CA PHE A 429 -12.10 -9.91 -15.67
C PHE A 429 -13.11 -8.80 -16.01
N ILE A 430 -13.88 -8.37 -15.02
CA ILE A 430 -14.80 -7.22 -15.11
C ILE A 430 -14.48 -6.24 -13.98
N VAL A 431 -14.45 -4.95 -14.31
CA VAL A 431 -14.40 -3.86 -13.32
C VAL A 431 -15.81 -3.34 -13.06
N VAL A 432 -16.22 -3.23 -11.81
CA VAL A 432 -17.49 -2.62 -11.41
C VAL A 432 -17.19 -1.31 -10.70
N PHE A 433 -17.69 -0.19 -11.24
CA PHE A 433 -17.52 1.11 -10.61
C PHE A 433 -18.60 1.32 -9.56
N ILE A 434 -18.18 1.43 -8.31
CA ILE A 434 -19.01 1.79 -7.17
C ILE A 434 -18.95 3.33 -7.04
N PRO A 435 -20.05 4.05 -7.25
CA PRO A 435 -20.10 5.48 -6.99
C PRO A 435 -20.13 5.78 -5.49
N ASP A 436 -19.79 7.01 -5.13
CA ASP A 436 -19.99 7.54 -3.78
C ASP A 436 -21.38 8.16 -3.62
N GLU A 437 -21.83 8.35 -2.38
CA GLU A 437 -23.15 8.92 -2.10
C GLU A 437 -23.25 10.33 -2.68
N LEU A 438 -22.20 11.15 -2.56
CA LEU A 438 -22.17 12.49 -3.16
C LEU A 438 -22.45 12.48 -4.68
N GLN A 439 -22.22 11.36 -5.38
CA GLN A 439 -22.44 11.23 -6.83
C GLN A 439 -23.87 10.82 -7.18
N VAL A 440 -24.57 10.23 -6.21
CA VAL A 440 -25.93 9.68 -6.36
C VAL A 440 -26.98 10.61 -5.75
N ASN A 441 -26.70 11.20 -4.58
CA ASN A 441 -27.61 12.02 -3.79
C ASN A 441 -27.49 13.52 -4.12
N ASP A 442 -28.49 14.08 -4.81
CA ASP A 442 -28.52 15.48 -5.24
C ASP A 442 -28.51 16.47 -4.07
N GLU A 443 -29.21 16.14 -2.98
CA GLU A 443 -29.27 17.00 -1.79
C GLU A 443 -27.90 17.09 -1.11
N LEU A 444 -27.22 15.95 -0.96
CA LEU A 444 -25.87 15.90 -0.43
C LEU A 444 -24.90 16.68 -1.33
N TRP A 445 -24.95 16.47 -2.65
CA TRP A 445 -24.12 17.21 -3.58
C TRP A 445 -24.31 18.72 -3.46
N ASN A 446 -25.56 19.20 -3.48
CA ASN A 446 -25.88 20.62 -3.36
C ASN A 446 -25.40 21.20 -2.02
N LYS A 447 -25.56 20.44 -0.93
CA LYS A 447 -25.06 20.83 0.39
C LYS A 447 -23.53 20.97 0.38
N LEU A 448 -22.81 20.00 -0.18
CA LEU A 448 -21.35 20.06 -0.29
C LEU A 448 -20.89 21.24 -1.16
N MET A 449 -21.58 21.51 -2.27
CA MET A 449 -21.29 22.66 -3.13
C MET A 449 -21.51 24.00 -2.44
N SER A 450 -22.43 24.09 -1.47
CA SER A 450 -22.60 25.30 -0.67
C SER A 450 -21.47 25.55 0.35
N MET A 451 -20.60 24.57 0.57
CA MET A 451 -19.52 24.61 1.58
C MET A 451 -18.12 24.83 0.97
N VAL A 452 -18.00 24.89 -0.36
CA VAL A 452 -16.73 25.09 -1.06
C VAL A 452 -16.68 26.46 -1.72
N ASP A 453 -15.50 27.04 -1.84
CA ASP A 453 -15.33 28.42 -2.34
C ASP A 453 -15.72 28.57 -3.82
N ASP A 454 -15.40 27.58 -4.65
CA ASP A 454 -15.68 27.58 -6.09
C ASP A 454 -16.27 26.23 -6.55
N PRO A 455 -17.61 26.10 -6.56
CA PRO A 455 -18.29 24.89 -7.02
C PRO A 455 -18.00 24.50 -8.47
N SER A 456 -17.59 25.46 -9.32
CA SER A 456 -17.36 25.20 -10.74
C SER A 456 -16.12 24.31 -11.00
N GLN A 457 -15.25 24.17 -10.00
CA GLN A 457 -14.07 23.31 -10.05
C GLN A 457 -14.38 21.82 -9.90
N PHE A 458 -15.62 21.47 -9.54
CA PHE A 458 -16.00 20.10 -9.26
C PHE A 458 -16.90 19.53 -10.35
N VAL A 459 -16.49 18.38 -10.88
CA VAL A 459 -17.26 17.59 -11.84
C VAL A 459 -17.67 16.29 -11.14
N ARG A 460 -18.95 16.20 -10.77
CA ARG A 460 -19.52 15.16 -9.91
C ARG A 460 -19.22 13.73 -10.34
N ASP A 461 -19.25 13.46 -11.64
CA ASP A 461 -19.05 12.13 -12.23
C ASP A 461 -17.65 11.93 -12.85
N TYR A 462 -16.70 12.81 -12.52
CA TYR A 462 -15.35 12.77 -13.07
C TYR A 462 -14.63 11.45 -12.82
N PRO A 463 -14.68 10.81 -11.63
CA PRO A 463 -14.06 9.50 -11.44
C PRO A 463 -14.56 8.43 -12.41
N GLN A 464 -15.87 8.31 -12.61
CA GLN A 464 -16.50 7.33 -13.50
C GLN A 464 -16.13 7.61 -14.95
N LYS A 465 -16.18 8.87 -15.38
CA LYS A 465 -15.78 9.26 -16.74
C LYS A 465 -14.31 8.92 -16.99
N ARG A 466 -13.42 9.31 -16.08
CA ARG A 466 -11.97 9.15 -16.24
C ARG A 466 -11.57 7.67 -16.29
N VAL A 467 -12.07 6.86 -15.37
CA VAL A 467 -11.77 5.41 -15.32
C VAL A 467 -12.49 4.66 -16.44
N GLY A 468 -13.74 5.01 -16.74
CA GLY A 468 -14.51 4.42 -17.84
C GLY A 468 -13.88 4.64 -19.21
N GLU A 469 -13.38 5.85 -19.49
CA GLU A 469 -12.62 6.14 -20.70
C GLU A 469 -11.35 5.29 -20.81
N PHE A 470 -10.63 5.12 -19.69
CA PHE A 470 -9.45 4.27 -19.65
C PHE A 470 -9.81 2.81 -19.96
N CYS A 471 -10.86 2.28 -19.33
CA CYS A 471 -11.33 0.92 -19.59
C CYS A 471 -11.73 0.75 -21.06
N LYS A 472 -12.50 1.69 -21.63
CA LYS A 472 -12.89 1.68 -23.04
C LYS A 472 -11.69 1.71 -23.99
N ARG A 473 -10.69 2.57 -23.73
CA ARG A 473 -9.47 2.67 -24.56
C ARG A 473 -8.62 1.40 -24.52
N ASN A 474 -8.63 0.66 -23.41
CA ASN A 474 -7.82 -0.55 -23.23
C ASN A 474 -8.61 -1.86 -23.46
N GLY A 475 -9.90 -1.78 -23.81
CA GLY A 475 -10.76 -2.96 -23.97
C GLY A 475 -11.01 -3.73 -22.67
N ILE A 476 -10.96 -3.05 -21.52
CA ILE A 476 -11.24 -3.65 -20.21
C ILE A 476 -12.76 -3.67 -20.03
N PRO A 477 -13.39 -4.85 -19.85
CA PRO A 477 -14.83 -4.93 -19.56
C PRO A 477 -15.16 -4.23 -18.25
N TYR A 478 -16.17 -3.38 -18.25
CA TYR A 478 -16.62 -2.70 -17.04
C TYR A 478 -18.15 -2.53 -16.96
N LEU A 479 -18.62 -2.27 -15.75
CA LEU A 479 -19.98 -1.87 -15.39
C LEU A 479 -19.92 -0.59 -14.55
N ASP A 480 -20.61 0.46 -14.99
CA ASP A 480 -20.82 1.66 -14.19
C ASP A 480 -22.15 1.57 -13.45
N LEU A 481 -22.13 1.55 -12.12
CA LEU A 481 -23.33 1.48 -11.30
C LEU A 481 -24.00 2.85 -11.09
N LEU A 482 -23.33 3.96 -11.41
CA LEU A 482 -23.84 5.31 -11.16
C LEU A 482 -25.24 5.55 -11.74
N PRO A 483 -25.54 5.22 -13.02
CA PRO A 483 -26.87 5.45 -13.57
C PRO A 483 -27.97 4.62 -12.88
N ALA A 484 -27.67 3.36 -12.55
CA ALA A 484 -28.61 2.46 -11.90
C ALA A 484 -28.95 2.92 -10.47
N LEU A 485 -27.94 3.37 -9.73
CA LEU A 485 -28.11 3.86 -8.36
C LEU A 485 -28.78 5.23 -8.33
N GLN A 486 -28.50 6.13 -9.27
CA GLN A 486 -29.23 7.40 -9.40
C GLN A 486 -30.73 7.19 -9.69
N GLU A 487 -31.06 6.24 -10.56
CA GLU A 487 -32.48 5.93 -10.84
C GLU A 487 -33.17 5.30 -9.62
N ALA A 488 -32.47 4.43 -8.89
CA ALA A 488 -32.97 3.83 -7.67
C ALA A 488 -33.15 4.86 -6.53
N GLN A 489 -32.25 5.83 -6.42
CA GLN A 489 -32.28 6.92 -5.42
C GLN A 489 -33.57 7.76 -5.50
N LYS A 490 -34.15 7.92 -6.70
CA LYS A 490 -35.41 8.65 -6.91
C LYS A 490 -36.60 7.98 -6.21
N LYS A 491 -36.52 6.67 -5.95
CA LYS A 491 -37.61 5.90 -5.32
C LYS A 491 -37.44 5.82 -3.81
N GLN A 492 -36.22 5.54 -3.36
CA GLN A 492 -35.80 5.65 -1.97
C GLN A 492 -34.28 5.79 -1.92
N HIS A 493 -33.73 6.24 -0.80
CA HIS A 493 -32.28 6.35 -0.64
C HIS A 493 -31.59 4.98 -0.75
N VAL A 494 -30.43 4.93 -1.41
CA VAL A 494 -29.68 3.68 -1.68
C VAL A 494 -28.45 3.50 -0.78
N TYR A 495 -28.03 4.54 -0.07
CA TYR A 495 -26.97 4.49 0.94
C TYR A 495 -27.56 4.35 2.33
N HIS A 496 -26.85 3.70 3.24
CA HIS A 496 -27.28 3.68 4.64
C HIS A 496 -27.12 5.08 5.25
N LEU A 497 -28.07 5.50 6.08
CA LEU A 497 -28.13 6.87 6.59
C LEU A 497 -26.79 7.35 7.19
N ARG A 498 -26.21 8.41 6.60
CA ARG A 498 -24.91 8.99 7.01
C ARG A 498 -23.81 7.94 7.15
N ASP A 499 -23.80 7.00 6.22
CA ASP A 499 -22.76 6.02 6.01
C ASP A 499 -22.21 6.17 4.59
N THR A 500 -21.12 5.48 4.29
CA THR A 500 -20.53 5.46 2.95
C THR A 500 -20.90 4.21 2.16
N HIS A 501 -21.62 3.27 2.78
CA HIS A 501 -22.04 2.01 2.17
C HIS A 501 -23.52 2.01 1.83
N TRP A 502 -23.88 1.12 0.90
CA TRP A 502 -25.27 0.91 0.54
C TRP A 502 -26.10 0.30 1.67
N ASN A 503 -27.37 0.67 1.71
CA ASN A 503 -28.39 -0.07 2.44
C ASN A 503 -28.81 -1.32 1.65
N ALA A 504 -29.81 -2.05 2.15
CA ALA A 504 -30.29 -3.28 1.51
C ALA A 504 -30.78 -3.04 0.07
N TRP A 505 -31.39 -1.88 -0.19
CA TRP A 505 -31.88 -1.53 -1.53
C TRP A 505 -30.76 -1.18 -2.50
N GLY A 506 -29.75 -0.42 -2.07
CA GLY A 506 -28.57 -0.16 -2.90
C GLY A 506 -27.81 -1.44 -3.23
N ASN A 507 -27.66 -2.37 -2.27
CA ASN A 507 -27.07 -3.68 -2.52
C ASN A 507 -27.92 -4.52 -3.50
N GLU A 508 -29.24 -4.49 -3.39
CA GLU A 508 -30.15 -5.20 -4.30
C GLU A 508 -30.00 -4.69 -5.75
N VAL A 509 -29.96 -3.37 -5.93
CA VAL A 509 -29.79 -2.73 -7.25
C VAL A 509 -28.43 -3.06 -7.84
N ALA A 510 -27.35 -2.96 -7.04
CA ALA A 510 -26.00 -3.26 -7.47
C ALA A 510 -25.83 -4.75 -7.84
N GLY A 511 -26.31 -5.66 -6.99
CA GLY A 511 -26.22 -7.10 -7.23
C GLY A 511 -26.95 -7.55 -8.49
N LYS A 512 -28.16 -7.01 -8.74
CA LYS A 512 -28.90 -7.26 -9.99
C LYS A 512 -28.18 -6.74 -11.23
N ALA A 513 -27.63 -5.53 -11.16
CA ALA A 513 -26.86 -4.95 -12.26
C ALA A 513 -25.59 -5.77 -12.56
N ILE A 514 -24.91 -6.24 -11.53
CA ILE A 514 -23.74 -7.12 -11.65
C ILE A 514 -24.13 -8.45 -12.29
N ALA A 515 -25.17 -9.13 -11.79
CA ALA A 515 -25.63 -10.41 -12.36
C ALA A 515 -25.98 -10.26 -13.85
N LYS A 516 -26.69 -9.19 -14.21
CA LYS A 516 -27.00 -8.86 -15.62
C LYS A 516 -25.71 -8.72 -16.44
N LYS A 517 -24.73 -7.95 -15.94
CA LYS A 517 -23.45 -7.74 -16.64
C LYS A 517 -22.69 -9.05 -16.84
N VAL A 518 -22.69 -9.93 -15.85
CA VAL A 518 -22.03 -11.24 -15.92
C VAL A 518 -22.68 -12.13 -16.98
N LEU A 519 -24.00 -12.13 -17.08
CA LEU A 519 -24.74 -12.90 -18.10
C LEU A 519 -24.47 -12.39 -19.52
N GLU A 520 -24.26 -11.08 -19.68
CA GLU A 520 -23.88 -10.44 -20.95
C GLU A 520 -22.40 -10.64 -21.32
N PHE A 521 -21.55 -10.99 -20.35
CA PHE A 521 -20.13 -11.17 -20.57
C PHE A 521 -19.84 -12.56 -21.14
N GLU A 522 -19.50 -12.65 -22.42
CA GLU A 522 -19.26 -13.94 -23.09
C GLU A 522 -17.91 -14.59 -22.74
N GLY A 523 -16.97 -13.83 -22.15
CA GLY A 523 -15.61 -14.30 -21.90
C GLY A 523 -15.51 -15.56 -21.02
N TRP A 524 -16.47 -15.78 -20.12
CA TRP A 524 -16.49 -17.00 -19.30
C TRP A 524 -16.99 -18.24 -20.06
N LYS A 525 -17.74 -18.08 -21.16
CA LYS A 525 -18.26 -19.20 -21.96
C LYS A 525 -17.21 -19.80 -22.90
N GLU A 526 -16.18 -19.04 -23.23
CA GLU A 526 -15.10 -19.45 -24.14
C GLU A 526 -13.86 -19.98 -23.41
N ALA A 527 -13.87 -20.02 -22.08
CA ALA A 527 -12.74 -20.53 -21.30
C ALA A 527 -12.53 -22.03 -21.62
N PRO A 528 -11.37 -22.44 -22.17
CA PRO A 528 -11.13 -23.85 -22.46
C PRO A 528 -11.13 -24.64 -21.15
N PRO A 529 -11.68 -25.87 -21.12
CA PRO A 529 -11.56 -26.74 -19.96
C PRO A 529 -10.06 -26.95 -19.68
N SER A 530 -9.57 -26.37 -18.59
CA SER A 530 -8.13 -26.26 -18.37
C SER A 530 -7.52 -27.66 -18.14
N GLU A 531 -6.52 -28.03 -18.95
CA GLU A 531 -5.73 -29.27 -18.81
C GLU A 531 -5.07 -29.42 -17.41
N THR A 532 -5.08 -28.36 -16.59
CA THR A 532 -4.63 -28.35 -15.20
C THR A 532 -5.61 -28.95 -14.19
N ARG A 533 -6.84 -29.34 -14.59
CA ARG A 533 -7.90 -29.86 -13.68
C ARG A 533 -7.52 -31.13 -12.90
N ASN A 534 -6.53 -31.90 -13.38
CA ASN A 534 -6.11 -33.15 -12.73
C ASN A 534 -4.83 -33.04 -11.86
N GLY A 535 -4.18 -31.88 -11.77
CA GLY A 535 -2.88 -31.75 -11.10
C GLY A 535 -2.91 -31.35 -9.62
N ALA A 536 -4.00 -30.73 -9.15
CA ALA A 536 -4.03 -30.06 -7.85
C ALA A 536 -4.56 -30.93 -6.69
N SER A 537 -5.16 -32.09 -6.95
CA SER A 537 -5.64 -32.98 -5.87
C SER A 537 -4.51 -33.74 -5.15
N ALA A 538 -3.25 -33.64 -5.63
CA ALA A 538 -2.14 -34.44 -5.11
C ALA A 538 -1.19 -33.70 -4.15
N SER A 539 -1.31 -32.38 -3.95
CA SER A 539 -0.35 -31.62 -3.11
C SER A 539 -0.95 -30.95 -1.87
N ALA A 540 -2.25 -31.10 -1.59
CA ALA A 540 -2.89 -30.50 -0.41
C ALA A 540 -2.84 -31.36 0.87
N THR A 541 -2.03 -32.43 0.86
CA THR A 541 -1.66 -33.19 2.07
C THR A 541 -0.15 -33.26 2.17
N GLN A 542 0.46 -32.24 2.77
CA GLN A 542 1.68 -32.34 3.55
C GLN A 542 1.86 -31.13 4.45
#